data_AF-A0A2T6ZE54-F1
#
_entry.id   AF-A0A2T6ZE54-F1
#
_cell.length_a   1.000
_cell.length_b   1.000
_cell.length_c   1.000
_cell.angle_alpha   90.00
_cell.angle_beta   90.00
_cell.angle_gamma   90.00
#
_symmetry.space_group_name_H-M   'P 1'
#
loop_
_entity.id
_entity.type
_entity.pdbx_description
1 polymer ?
#
loop_
_entity_poly.entity_id
_entity_poly.type
_entity_poly.pdbx_seq_one_letter_code
_entity_poly.pdbx_strand_id
1 'polypeptide(L)'
;MFPSRFLFPVLFSTAVLGNIEKEIFVAPSNSQDLLFNGTNSPQSAGFEALHPGLLRLSPSPSCEGTCHELHVTLDTSFIGSGESHWAVLDHLEQGKRYEVRICWAATSPTDLTLNIYTASQLLDKPSLLANMTAYATHQLPPSPVNKLSCPSAAPRSVLYLNIRAKAGYYTHEKHRMETPDPVRVEIVLDPFILNALPESLLPIAVTIILTALSAFWLSGRVYNILRNIASLKQSRYDKKTR
;
A
#
# COMPACT_ATOMS: atom_id res chain seq x y z
N MET A 1 43.47 22.32 -1.21
CA MET A 1 43.21 21.48 -0.02
C MET A 1 41.70 21.56 0.26
N PHE A 2 40.91 20.66 -0.36
CA PHE A 2 39.46 20.61 -0.18
C PHE A 2 39.17 19.98 1.20
N PRO A 3 38.43 20.64 2.11
CA PRO A 3 38.07 19.99 3.34
C PRO A 3 36.98 18.95 3.04
N SER A 4 37.36 17.70 3.31
CA SER A 4 36.46 16.60 3.64
C SER A 4 35.29 17.08 4.51
N ARG A 5 34.10 17.18 3.90
CA ARG A 5 32.80 17.29 4.59
C ARG A 5 31.73 16.59 3.77
N PHE A 6 31.88 15.27 3.61
CA PHE A 6 30.80 14.40 3.13
C PHE A 6 30.74 13.16 4.01
N LEU A 7 30.25 13.33 5.24
CA LEU A 7 29.93 12.29 6.25
C LEU A 7 29.07 13.09 7.25
N PHE A 8 27.76 12.92 7.42
CA PHE A 8 26.91 11.74 7.48
C PHE A 8 25.44 12.26 7.39
N PRO A 9 24.53 11.70 6.58
CA PRO A 9 23.11 11.76 6.88
C PRO A 9 22.59 10.34 7.09
N VAL A 10 23.13 9.62 8.09
CA VAL A 10 22.60 8.30 8.48
C VAL A 10 22.04 8.31 9.91
N LEU A 11 22.10 9.45 10.61
CA LEU A 11 21.76 9.53 12.04
C LEU A 11 20.32 9.98 12.37
N PHE A 12 19.45 10.17 11.37
CA PHE A 12 18.07 10.63 11.58
C PHE A 12 17.01 9.69 11.01
N SER A 13 17.27 8.38 11.00
CA SER A 13 16.24 7.39 10.68
C SER A 13 15.33 7.19 11.90
N THR A 14 14.44 8.15 12.16
CA THR A 14 13.33 7.94 13.09
C THR A 14 12.23 7.17 12.36
N ALA A 15 11.81 6.03 12.90
CA ALA A 15 10.62 5.36 12.41
C ALA A 15 9.41 6.27 12.67
N VAL A 16 8.76 6.74 11.61
CA VAL A 16 7.46 7.41 11.73
C VAL A 16 6.42 6.31 11.82
N LEU A 17 5.84 6.15 13.02
CA LEU A 17 4.67 5.32 13.22
C LEU A 17 3.45 6.13 12.77
N GLY A 18 2.81 5.68 11.70
CA GLY A 18 1.51 6.18 11.25
C GLY A 18 0.43 5.15 11.54
N ASN A 19 -0.83 5.56 11.43
CA ASN A 19 -1.98 4.65 11.45
C ASN A 19 -2.11 3.97 10.10
N ILE A 20 -1.14 3.11 9.83
CA ILE A 20 -0.99 2.36 8.61
C ILE A 20 -0.50 0.96 8.96
N GLU A 21 -1.15 -0.03 8.37
CA GLU A 21 -0.70 -1.41 8.39
C GLU A 21 -0.37 -1.79 6.95
N LYS A 22 0.73 -2.52 6.75
CA LYS A 22 1.19 -2.87 5.41
C LYS A 22 1.78 -4.25 5.34
N GLU A 23 1.58 -4.89 4.19
CA GLU A 23 2.17 -6.18 3.88
C GLU A 23 2.79 -6.13 2.48
N ILE A 24 4.03 -6.62 2.37
CA ILE A 24 4.77 -6.63 1.10
C ILE A 24 4.94 -8.07 0.65
N PHE A 25 4.52 -8.36 -0.57
CA PHE A 25 4.53 -9.71 -1.11
C PHE A 25 5.02 -9.72 -2.57
N VAL A 26 5.36 -10.90 -3.06
CA VAL A 26 5.69 -11.14 -4.46
C VAL A 26 4.57 -11.96 -5.07
N ALA A 27 4.07 -11.50 -6.21
CA ALA A 27 3.02 -12.20 -6.94
C ALA A 27 3.52 -13.60 -7.35
N PRO A 28 2.75 -14.66 -7.02
CA PRO A 28 3.19 -16.03 -7.27
C PRO A 28 3.27 -16.33 -8.76
N SER A 29 4.05 -17.35 -9.08
CA SER A 29 4.12 -17.93 -10.41
C SER A 29 2.78 -18.55 -10.82
N ASN A 30 2.40 -18.33 -12.07
CA ASN A 30 1.22 -18.92 -12.71
C ASN A 30 1.16 -20.46 -12.69
N SER A 31 2.20 -21.16 -12.22
CA SER A 31 2.17 -22.63 -12.04
C SER A 31 1.07 -23.09 -11.07
N GLN A 32 0.59 -22.21 -10.19
CA GLN A 32 -0.60 -22.49 -9.37
C GLN A 32 -1.92 -22.35 -10.15
N ASP A 33 -1.98 -21.45 -11.15
CA ASP A 33 -3.12 -21.37 -12.10
C ASP A 33 -3.11 -22.53 -13.10
N LEU A 34 -1.95 -23.07 -13.47
CA LEU A 34 -1.87 -24.21 -14.40
C LEU A 34 -2.44 -25.51 -13.81
N LEU A 35 -2.55 -25.64 -12.49
CA LEU A 35 -3.32 -26.74 -11.86
C LEU A 35 -4.83 -26.59 -12.05
N PHE A 36 -5.32 -25.37 -12.32
CA PHE A 36 -6.75 -25.07 -12.55
C PHE A 36 -7.08 -24.76 -14.02
N ASN A 37 -6.09 -24.47 -14.87
CA ASN A 37 -6.21 -24.25 -16.31
C ASN A 37 -5.84 -25.48 -17.16
N GLY A 38 -5.70 -26.65 -16.53
CA GLY A 38 -5.49 -27.91 -17.23
C GLY A 38 -6.69 -28.29 -18.08
N THR A 39 -6.51 -28.25 -19.40
CA THR A 39 -7.40 -28.68 -20.50
C THR A 39 -8.41 -27.65 -21.00
N ASN A 40 -8.52 -27.58 -22.33
CA ASN A 40 -9.34 -26.70 -23.15
C ASN A 40 -10.85 -26.79 -22.80
N SER A 41 -11.24 -26.18 -21.69
CA SER A 41 -12.61 -26.04 -21.20
C SER A 41 -12.83 -24.56 -20.88
N PRO A 42 -14.02 -23.98 -21.09
CA PRO A 42 -14.31 -22.57 -20.82
C PRO A 42 -14.42 -22.30 -19.29
N GLN A 43 -13.45 -22.80 -18.52
CA GLN A 43 -13.38 -22.82 -17.06
C GLN A 43 -12.22 -21.96 -16.52
N SER A 44 -11.75 -20.97 -17.27
CA SER A 44 -11.04 -19.81 -16.69
C SER A 44 -11.90 -19.05 -15.67
N ALA A 45 -13.15 -19.45 -15.48
CA ALA A 45 -14.09 -19.04 -14.45
C ALA A 45 -13.94 -19.76 -13.09
N GLY A 46 -13.04 -20.74 -12.94
CA GLY A 46 -13.07 -21.70 -11.81
C GLY A 46 -12.94 -21.10 -10.41
N PHE A 47 -12.17 -20.02 -10.22
CA PHE A 47 -11.99 -19.38 -8.90
C PHE A 47 -12.50 -17.94 -8.84
N GLU A 48 -12.57 -17.23 -9.98
CA GLU A 48 -13.36 -15.99 -10.09
C GLU A 48 -14.84 -16.22 -9.81
N ALA A 49 -15.39 -17.39 -10.18
CA ALA A 49 -16.76 -17.77 -9.86
C ALA A 49 -16.94 -18.18 -8.40
N LEU A 50 -15.86 -18.41 -7.63
CA LEU A 50 -16.00 -18.92 -6.28
C LEU A 50 -16.67 -17.88 -5.37
N HIS A 51 -16.41 -16.57 -5.51
CA HIS A 51 -16.97 -15.55 -4.61
C HIS A 51 -17.22 -14.17 -5.24
N PRO A 52 -18.37 -13.95 -5.91
CA PRO A 52 -18.72 -12.64 -6.49
C PRO A 52 -18.96 -11.54 -5.44
N GLY A 53 -19.07 -11.88 -4.16
CA GLY A 53 -19.25 -10.90 -3.06
C GLY A 53 -17.96 -10.32 -2.51
N LEU A 54 -16.78 -10.76 -2.96
CA LEU A 54 -15.53 -10.21 -2.47
C LEU A 54 -15.17 -8.91 -3.19
N LEU A 55 -14.68 -7.96 -2.39
CA LEU A 55 -14.09 -6.72 -2.87
C LEU A 55 -12.83 -7.06 -3.68
N ARG A 56 -12.61 -6.37 -4.80
CA ARG A 56 -11.50 -6.64 -5.71
C ARG A 56 -10.57 -5.43 -5.81
N LEU A 57 -9.28 -5.65 -5.62
CA LEU A 57 -8.22 -4.69 -5.91
C LEU A 57 -7.36 -5.19 -7.06
N SER A 58 -7.01 -4.30 -7.98
CA SER A 58 -6.20 -4.58 -9.16
C SER A 58 -5.19 -3.46 -9.39
N PRO A 59 -3.93 -3.77 -9.74
CA PRO A 59 -2.93 -2.76 -10.05
C PRO A 59 -3.09 -2.16 -11.46
N SER A 60 -4.01 -2.68 -12.30
CA SER A 60 -4.07 -2.31 -13.71
C SER A 60 -4.74 -0.94 -13.94
N PRO A 61 -4.11 -0.02 -14.70
CA PRO A 61 -4.72 1.24 -15.10
C PRO A 61 -5.84 1.06 -16.14
N SER A 62 -5.99 -0.17 -16.68
CA SER A 62 -7.03 -0.50 -17.66
C SER A 62 -8.40 -0.73 -17.04
N CYS A 63 -8.49 -0.80 -15.71
CA CYS A 63 -9.79 -0.85 -15.06
C CYS A 63 -10.30 0.59 -14.90
N GLU A 64 -11.56 0.79 -15.29
CA GLU A 64 -12.21 2.08 -15.42
C GLU A 64 -12.46 2.70 -14.03
N GLY A 65 -11.40 3.18 -13.34
CA GLY A 65 -11.45 3.78 -12.01
C GLY A 65 -10.22 3.52 -11.11
N THR A 66 -10.34 3.89 -9.82
CA THR A 66 -9.39 3.65 -8.72
C THR A 66 -9.34 2.17 -8.30
N CYS A 67 -9.17 1.21 -9.21
CA CYS A 67 -9.17 -0.21 -8.83
C CYS A 67 -7.97 -0.64 -7.96
N HIS A 68 -6.96 0.22 -7.85
CA HIS A 68 -5.83 0.06 -6.94
C HIS A 68 -6.10 0.61 -5.54
N GLU A 69 -7.22 1.32 -5.32
CA GLU A 69 -7.56 1.98 -4.07
C GLU A 69 -9.04 1.75 -3.71
N LEU A 70 -9.30 1.32 -2.48
CA LEU A 70 -10.63 0.96 -2.04
C LEU A 70 -10.96 1.60 -0.68
N HIS A 71 -12.05 2.35 -0.65
CA HIS A 71 -12.60 2.93 0.58
C HIS A 71 -13.69 2.03 1.14
N VAL A 72 -13.47 1.46 2.33
CA VAL A 72 -14.42 0.54 2.98
C VAL A 72 -14.58 0.85 4.45
N THR A 73 -15.72 0.41 5.00
CA THR A 73 -15.97 0.45 6.44
C THR A 73 -15.83 -0.97 6.96
N LEU A 74 -14.92 -1.18 7.91
CA LEU A 74 -14.67 -2.46 8.54
C LEU A 74 -15.31 -2.48 9.91
N ASP A 75 -16.18 -3.46 10.15
CA ASP A 75 -16.63 -3.77 11.50
C ASP A 75 -15.44 -4.21 12.36
N THR A 76 -15.47 -3.83 13.63
CA THR A 76 -14.41 -4.19 14.57
C THR A 76 -14.97 -5.08 15.67
N SER A 77 -14.09 -5.80 16.38
CA SER A 77 -14.48 -6.59 17.54
C SER A 77 -13.37 -6.60 18.58
N PHE A 78 -13.75 -6.72 19.85
CA PHE A 78 -12.80 -6.95 20.94
C PHE A 78 -12.46 -8.44 21.12
N ILE A 79 -13.21 -9.34 20.48
CA ILE A 79 -13.08 -10.79 20.63
C ILE A 79 -11.88 -11.29 19.83
N GLY A 80 -10.94 -11.99 20.50
CA GLY A 80 -9.81 -12.64 19.85
C GLY A 80 -8.93 -11.66 19.06
N SER A 81 -8.78 -11.93 17.75
CA SER A 81 -8.05 -11.09 16.79
C SER A 81 -8.94 -10.06 16.07
N GLY A 82 -10.21 -9.91 16.46
CA GLY A 82 -11.15 -9.01 15.81
C GLY A 82 -11.93 -9.65 14.65
N GLU A 83 -12.74 -8.82 13.97
CA GLU A 83 -13.58 -9.26 12.86
C GLU A 83 -12.76 -9.55 11.60
N SER A 84 -13.21 -10.51 10.80
CA SER A 84 -12.53 -10.91 9.57
C SER A 84 -13.22 -10.31 8.36
N HIS A 85 -12.43 -9.61 7.55
CA HIS A 85 -12.84 -9.07 6.26
C HIS A 85 -11.97 -9.65 5.15
N TRP A 86 -12.53 -9.79 3.96
CA TRP A 86 -11.83 -10.42 2.84
C TRP A 86 -11.90 -9.58 1.57
N ALA A 87 -10.79 -9.57 0.83
CA ALA A 87 -10.68 -8.98 -0.49
C ALA A 87 -9.82 -9.87 -1.41
N VAL A 88 -9.97 -9.68 -2.71
CA VAL A 88 -9.20 -10.37 -3.75
C VAL A 88 -8.22 -9.37 -4.37
N LEU A 89 -6.95 -9.76 -4.41
CA LEU A 89 -5.90 -9.06 -5.14
C LEU A 89 -5.75 -9.75 -6.49
N ASP A 90 -6.18 -9.06 -7.53
CA ASP A 90 -6.35 -9.63 -8.86
C ASP A 90 -5.43 -8.94 -9.87
N HIS A 91 -5.26 -9.58 -11.01
CA HIS A 91 -4.49 -9.09 -12.14
C HIS A 91 -2.99 -8.82 -11.83
N LEU A 92 -2.40 -9.59 -10.91
CA LEU A 92 -1.02 -9.40 -10.47
C LEU A 92 -0.02 -9.94 -11.52
N GLU A 93 0.97 -9.13 -11.88
CA GLU A 93 2.09 -9.56 -12.71
C GLU A 93 3.02 -10.51 -11.93
N GLN A 94 3.25 -11.71 -12.48
CA GLN A 94 4.11 -12.73 -11.88
C GLN A 94 5.52 -12.21 -11.53
N GLY A 95 6.01 -12.55 -10.34
CA GLY A 95 7.36 -12.19 -9.90
C GLY A 95 7.56 -10.70 -9.62
N LYS A 96 6.52 -9.88 -9.83
CA LYS A 96 6.51 -8.48 -9.42
C LYS A 96 6.14 -8.37 -7.94
N ARG A 97 6.79 -7.44 -7.26
CA ARG A 97 6.57 -7.13 -5.86
C ARG A 97 5.47 -6.10 -5.73
N TYR A 98 4.62 -6.28 -4.73
CA TYR A 98 3.51 -5.39 -4.41
C TYR A 98 3.52 -5.10 -2.91
N GLU A 99 2.96 -3.97 -2.55
CA GLU A 99 2.63 -3.62 -1.17
C GLU A 99 1.13 -3.34 -1.09
N VAL A 100 0.46 -4.00 -0.15
CA VAL A 100 -0.89 -3.60 0.25
C VAL A 100 -0.78 -2.77 1.51
N ARG A 101 -1.47 -1.63 1.53
CA ARG A 101 -1.51 -0.69 2.66
C ARG A 101 -2.96 -0.50 3.08
N ILE A 102 -3.19 -0.45 4.39
CA ILE A 102 -4.46 0.00 4.93
C ILE A 102 -4.20 1.22 5.81
N CYS A 103 -4.87 2.32 5.48
CA CYS A 103 -4.79 3.59 6.19
C CYS A 103 -6.10 3.86 6.92
N TRP A 104 -6.03 4.43 8.13
CA TRP A 104 -7.22 4.83 8.88
C TRP A 104 -7.01 6.10 9.71
N ALA A 105 -8.12 6.71 10.12
CA ALA A 105 -8.10 7.95 10.89
C ALA A 105 -7.53 7.75 12.30
N ALA A 106 -6.70 8.69 12.77
CA ALA A 106 -6.14 8.65 14.12
C ALA A 106 -7.15 8.73 15.26
N THR A 107 -8.35 9.23 14.96
CA THR A 107 -9.46 9.30 15.89
C THR A 107 -10.22 7.96 16.02
N SER A 108 -9.86 6.96 15.22
CA SER A 108 -10.48 5.63 15.21
C SER A 108 -9.45 4.57 15.64
N PRO A 109 -9.17 4.42 16.94
CA PRO A 109 -8.18 3.47 17.43
C PRO A 109 -8.60 2.04 17.08
N THR A 110 -7.85 1.43 16.17
CA THR A 110 -8.09 0.08 15.66
C THR A 110 -6.74 -0.58 15.43
N ASP A 111 -6.63 -1.83 15.86
CA ASP A 111 -5.50 -2.70 15.59
C ASP A 111 -5.88 -3.58 14.39
N LEU A 112 -5.16 -3.39 13.28
CA LEU A 112 -5.41 -4.08 12.02
C LEU A 112 -4.27 -5.07 11.77
N THR A 113 -4.61 -6.27 11.30
CA THR A 113 -3.59 -7.20 10.80
C THR A 113 -3.95 -7.71 9.40
N LEU A 114 -2.94 -7.83 8.55
CA LEU A 114 -3.08 -8.23 7.16
C LEU A 114 -2.44 -9.59 6.95
N ASN A 115 -3.17 -10.49 6.30
CA ASN A 115 -2.63 -11.79 5.90
C ASN A 115 -2.99 -12.08 4.46
N ILE A 116 -2.00 -12.53 3.69
CA ILE A 116 -2.17 -12.82 2.27
C ILE A 116 -2.07 -14.32 2.05
N TYR A 117 -3.02 -14.87 1.31
CA TYR A 117 -3.12 -16.29 1.04
C TYR A 117 -3.17 -16.57 -0.46
N THR A 118 -2.48 -17.63 -0.88
CA THR A 118 -2.71 -18.23 -2.19
C THR A 118 -3.97 -19.09 -2.17
N ALA A 119 -4.49 -19.43 -3.35
CA ALA A 119 -5.60 -20.38 -3.46
C ALA A 119 -5.25 -21.72 -2.77
N SER A 120 -4.06 -22.27 -3.01
CA SER A 120 -3.63 -23.52 -2.38
C SER A 120 -3.64 -23.45 -0.85
N GLN A 121 -3.15 -22.35 -0.26
CA GLN A 121 -3.13 -22.17 1.19
C GLN A 121 -4.53 -22.09 1.81
N LEU A 122 -5.51 -21.58 1.07
CA LEU A 122 -6.91 -21.58 1.51
C LEU A 122 -7.51 -22.98 1.45
N LEU A 123 -7.24 -23.74 0.38
CA LEU A 123 -7.69 -25.12 0.26
C LEU A 123 -7.11 -26.02 1.35
N ASP A 124 -5.84 -25.81 1.70
CA ASP A 124 -5.16 -26.55 2.77
C ASP A 124 -5.72 -26.24 4.17
N LYS A 125 -6.45 -25.12 4.32
CA LYS A 125 -6.99 -24.62 5.60
C LYS A 125 -8.51 -24.43 5.51
N PRO A 126 -9.32 -25.48 5.70
CA PRO A 126 -10.76 -25.43 5.47
C PRO A 126 -11.49 -24.40 6.35
N SER A 127 -10.98 -24.11 7.55
CA SER A 127 -11.54 -23.07 8.42
C SER A 127 -11.39 -21.65 7.86
N LEU A 128 -10.28 -21.35 7.18
CA LEU A 128 -10.08 -20.05 6.52
C LEU A 128 -10.98 -19.93 5.29
N LEU A 129 -11.05 -21.00 4.50
CA LEU A 129 -11.94 -21.06 3.34
C LEU A 129 -13.40 -20.83 3.77
N ALA A 130 -13.87 -21.51 4.81
CA ALA A 130 -15.22 -21.34 5.34
C ALA A 130 -15.49 -19.91 5.86
N ASN A 131 -14.50 -19.28 6.49
CA ASN A 131 -14.62 -17.88 6.93
C ASN A 131 -14.76 -16.93 5.73
N MET A 132 -13.92 -17.10 4.72
CA MET A 132 -13.97 -16.31 3.48
C MET A 132 -15.28 -16.51 2.74
N THR A 133 -15.76 -17.75 2.61
CA THR A 133 -17.03 -18.04 1.91
C THR A 133 -18.23 -17.45 2.65
N ALA A 134 -18.24 -17.53 3.99
CA ALA A 134 -19.27 -16.91 4.82
C ALA A 134 -19.29 -15.38 4.66
N TYR A 135 -18.11 -14.74 4.73
CA TYR A 135 -17.97 -13.31 4.49
C TYR A 135 -18.47 -12.92 3.09
N ALA A 136 -18.02 -13.63 2.05
CA ALA A 136 -18.46 -13.37 0.68
C ALA A 136 -19.97 -13.47 0.54
N THR A 137 -20.59 -14.48 1.16
CA THR A 137 -22.06 -14.69 1.12
C THR A 137 -22.80 -13.55 1.80
N HIS A 138 -22.29 -13.04 2.93
CA HIS A 138 -22.89 -11.91 3.64
C HIS A 138 -22.81 -10.60 2.83
N GLN A 139 -21.75 -10.45 2.02
CA GLN A 139 -21.53 -9.25 1.21
C GLN A 139 -22.24 -9.29 -0.15
N LEU A 140 -22.95 -10.37 -0.53
CA LEU A 140 -23.70 -10.40 -1.79
C LEU A 140 -24.87 -9.38 -1.74
N PRO A 141 -24.85 -8.31 -2.55
CA PRO A 141 -26.06 -7.52 -2.75
C PRO A 141 -27.08 -8.32 -3.59
N PRO A 142 -28.39 -8.00 -3.50
CA PRO A 142 -29.41 -8.60 -4.36
C PRO A 142 -29.35 -8.04 -5.81
N SER A 143 -28.29 -8.37 -6.58
CA SER A 143 -28.13 -8.11 -8.04
C SER A 143 -28.20 -6.64 -8.52
N PRO A 144 -27.83 -6.30 -9.78
CA PRO A 144 -27.07 -7.06 -10.78
C PRO A 144 -25.60 -6.64 -10.80
N VAL A 145 -24.76 -7.59 -11.19
CA VAL A 145 -23.31 -7.48 -11.32
C VAL A 145 -22.97 -6.43 -12.38
N ASN A 146 -22.53 -5.24 -11.97
CA ASN A 146 -21.69 -4.39 -12.82
C ASN A 146 -20.35 -5.12 -12.94
N LYS A 147 -20.24 -5.93 -14.00
CA LYS A 147 -19.03 -6.63 -14.38
C LYS A 147 -18.02 -5.57 -14.83
N LEU A 148 -17.14 -5.13 -13.93
CA LEU A 148 -15.87 -4.54 -14.35
C LEU A 148 -14.98 -5.68 -14.85
N SER A 149 -15.29 -6.18 -16.05
CA SER A 149 -14.46 -7.12 -16.78
C SER A 149 -13.31 -6.35 -17.38
N CYS A 150 -12.13 -6.44 -16.77
CA CYS A 150 -10.88 -5.95 -17.37
C CYS A 150 -10.42 -7.00 -18.40
N PRO A 151 -10.48 -6.74 -19.73
CA PRO A 151 -9.99 -7.71 -20.72
C PRO A 151 -8.47 -7.69 -20.68
N SER A 152 -7.83 -8.85 -20.46
CA SER A 152 -6.38 -8.82 -20.44
C SER A 152 -5.64 -10.09 -20.83
N ALA A 153 -4.67 -9.91 -21.72
CA ALA A 153 -4.01 -10.92 -22.56
C ALA A 153 -2.67 -11.48 -22.00
N ALA A 154 -2.39 -11.28 -20.71
CA ALA A 154 -1.17 -11.78 -20.06
C ALA A 154 -1.55 -12.67 -18.86
N PRO A 155 -0.76 -13.72 -18.55
CA PRO A 155 -1.00 -14.57 -17.40
C PRO A 155 -0.85 -13.74 -16.13
N ARG A 156 -1.90 -13.66 -15.32
CA ARG A 156 -1.96 -12.85 -14.11
C ARG A 156 -2.38 -13.70 -12.94
N SER A 157 -1.73 -13.51 -11.80
CA SER A 157 -2.00 -14.28 -10.59
C SER A 157 -3.00 -13.57 -9.67
N VAL A 158 -3.64 -14.38 -8.83
CA VAL A 158 -4.66 -13.96 -7.86
C VAL A 158 -4.22 -14.34 -6.46
N LEU A 159 -4.43 -13.44 -5.50
CA LEU A 159 -4.21 -13.66 -4.08
C LEU A 159 -5.43 -13.20 -3.26
N TYR A 160 -5.56 -13.73 -2.05
CA TYR A 160 -6.64 -13.41 -1.13
C TYR A 160 -6.10 -12.67 0.09
N LEU A 161 -6.68 -11.52 0.38
CA LEU A 161 -6.33 -10.70 1.53
C LEU A 161 -7.36 -10.93 2.65
N ASN A 162 -6.89 -11.38 3.80
CA ASN A 162 -7.65 -11.37 5.05
C ASN A 162 -7.21 -10.15 5.88
N ILE A 163 -8.18 -9.35 6.26
CA ILE A 163 -8.01 -8.18 7.12
C ILE A 163 -8.70 -8.50 8.45
N ARG A 164 -7.95 -8.48 9.54
CA ARG A 164 -8.53 -8.60 10.89
C ARG A 164 -8.60 -7.23 11.53
N ALA A 165 -9.81 -6.84 11.92
CA ALA A 165 -10.08 -5.55 12.52
C ALA A 165 -10.46 -5.68 13.99
N LYS A 166 -9.53 -5.32 14.87
CA LYS A 166 -9.71 -5.36 16.32
C LYS A 166 -9.86 -3.97 16.89
N ALA A 167 -10.88 -3.77 17.72
CA ALA A 167 -11.08 -2.49 18.39
C ALA A 167 -9.89 -2.20 19.34
N GLY A 168 -9.26 -1.04 19.19
CA GLY A 168 -7.99 -0.67 19.83
C GLY A 168 -8.14 0.27 21.04
N TYR A 169 -9.30 0.31 21.69
CA TYR A 169 -9.58 1.25 22.78
C TYR A 169 -10.30 0.60 23.96
N TYR A 170 -10.27 1.28 25.11
CA TYR A 170 -11.08 0.91 26.26
C TYR A 170 -11.88 2.12 26.71
N THR A 171 -13.11 1.91 27.15
CA THR A 171 -14.01 2.96 27.61
C THR A 171 -14.82 2.47 28.80
N HIS A 172 -15.30 3.40 29.63
CA HIS A 172 -16.22 3.08 30.71
C HIS A 172 -17.64 2.75 30.21
N GLU A 173 -17.96 3.15 28.98
CA GLU A 173 -19.24 2.87 28.36
C GLU A 173 -19.31 1.41 27.89
N LYS A 174 -19.96 0.55 28.68
CA LYS A 174 -20.03 -0.90 28.42
C LYS A 174 -20.60 -1.22 27.04
N HIS A 175 -21.61 -0.46 26.60
CA HIS A 175 -22.23 -0.67 25.29
C HIS A 175 -21.21 -0.57 24.14
N ARG A 176 -20.28 0.38 24.21
CA ARG A 176 -19.22 0.54 23.18
C ARG A 176 -18.16 -0.56 23.24
N MET A 177 -18.05 -1.27 24.36
CA MET A 177 -17.20 -2.46 24.47
C MET A 177 -17.91 -3.74 23.99
N GLU A 178 -19.23 -3.79 24.08
CA GLU A 178 -20.04 -4.91 23.57
C GLU A 178 -20.29 -4.82 22.06
N THR A 179 -20.45 -3.60 21.54
CA THR A 179 -20.64 -3.31 20.12
C THR A 179 -19.73 -2.16 19.72
N PRO A 180 -18.47 -2.44 19.36
CA PRO A 180 -17.53 -1.41 19.00
C PRO A 180 -17.86 -0.76 17.66
N ASP A 181 -17.53 0.52 17.54
CA ASP A 181 -17.76 1.26 16.31
C ASP A 181 -16.93 0.70 15.13
N PRO A 182 -17.48 0.69 13.91
CA PRO A 182 -16.74 0.32 12.72
C PRO A 182 -15.73 1.42 12.33
N VAL A 183 -14.67 1.02 11.63
CA VAL A 183 -13.60 1.92 11.17
C VAL A 183 -13.67 2.12 9.66
N ARG A 184 -13.58 3.38 9.21
CA ARG A 184 -13.40 3.68 7.79
C ARG A 184 -11.93 3.59 7.44
N VAL A 185 -11.62 2.83 6.41
CA VAL A 185 -10.25 2.59 5.95
C VAL A 185 -10.14 2.79 4.45
N GLU A 186 -8.93 3.08 4.04
CA GLU A 186 -8.51 3.14 2.64
C GLU A 186 -7.48 2.03 2.41
N ILE A 187 -7.76 1.14 1.46
CA ILE A 187 -6.90 0.01 1.11
C ILE A 187 -6.25 0.33 -0.24
N VAL A 188 -4.93 0.35 -0.28
CA VAL A 188 -4.16 0.66 -1.50
C VAL A 188 -3.29 -0.53 -1.88
N LEU A 189 -3.33 -0.94 -3.14
CA LEU A 189 -2.46 -1.94 -3.74
C LEU A 189 -1.44 -1.25 -4.65
N ASP A 190 -0.19 -1.18 -4.20
CA ASP A 190 0.89 -0.43 -4.87
C ASP A 190 1.92 -1.39 -5.50
N PRO A 191 2.11 -1.36 -6.83
CA PRO A 191 3.16 -2.12 -7.50
C PRO A 191 4.55 -1.54 -7.22
N PHE A 192 5.58 -2.39 -7.22
CA PHE A 192 6.96 -1.92 -7.12
C PHE A 192 7.56 -1.68 -8.50
N ILE A 193 8.29 -0.58 -8.62
CA ILE A 193 9.19 -0.29 -9.75
C ILE A 193 10.51 -1.01 -9.48
N LEU A 194 10.97 -1.81 -10.46
CA LEU A 194 12.20 -2.60 -10.38
C LEU A 194 12.26 -3.52 -9.13
N ASN A 195 11.12 -3.90 -8.56
CA ASN A 195 11.01 -4.68 -7.31
C ASN A 195 11.75 -4.07 -6.09
N ALA A 196 12.10 -2.79 -6.15
CA ALA A 196 12.88 -2.10 -5.13
C ALA A 196 12.06 -1.05 -4.36
N LEU A 197 11.30 -0.22 -5.08
CA LEU A 197 10.54 0.88 -4.49
C LEU A 197 9.08 0.84 -4.95
N PRO A 198 8.12 1.18 -4.06
CA PRO A 198 6.74 1.34 -4.46
C PRO A 198 6.57 2.46 -5.49
N GLU A 199 5.68 2.29 -6.45
CA GLU A 199 5.46 3.23 -7.54
C GLU A 199 4.96 4.59 -7.03
N SER A 200 4.11 4.60 -6.00
CA SER A 200 3.63 5.84 -5.37
C SER A 200 4.73 6.70 -4.73
N LEU A 201 5.91 6.14 -4.46
CA LEU A 201 7.05 6.89 -3.89
C LEU A 201 7.77 7.74 -4.95
N LEU A 202 7.63 7.42 -6.23
CA LEU A 202 8.31 8.10 -7.33
C LEU A 202 8.10 9.63 -7.34
N PRO A 203 6.88 10.18 -7.29
CA PRO A 203 6.68 11.63 -7.27
C PRO A 203 7.31 12.30 -6.04
N ILE A 204 7.32 11.63 -4.89
CA ILE A 204 7.95 12.13 -3.66
C ILE A 204 9.48 12.18 -3.85
N ALA A 205 10.08 11.12 -4.38
CA ALA A 205 11.51 11.09 -4.65
C ALA A 205 11.94 12.19 -5.63
N VAL A 206 11.18 12.38 -6.72
CA VAL A 206 11.44 13.42 -7.73
C VAL A 206 11.36 14.82 -7.11
N THR A 207 10.34 15.11 -6.31
CA THR A 207 10.19 16.41 -5.66
C THR A 207 11.31 16.70 -4.66
N ILE A 208 11.75 15.70 -3.88
CA ILE A 208 12.90 15.84 -2.97
C ILE A 208 14.17 16.17 -3.74
N ILE A 209 14.45 15.46 -4.85
CA ILE A 209 15.65 15.69 -5.68
C ILE A 209 15.63 17.10 -6.27
N LEU A 210 14.50 17.53 -6.86
CA LEU A 210 14.38 18.87 -7.44
C LEU A 210 14.57 19.96 -6.38
N THR A 211 13.96 19.78 -5.21
CA THR A 211 14.09 20.71 -4.09
C THR A 211 15.54 20.78 -3.61
N ALA A 212 16.22 19.64 -3.43
CA ALA A 212 17.61 19.59 -3.01
C ALA A 212 18.56 20.27 -4.01
N LEU A 213 18.41 20.00 -5.32
CA LEU A 213 19.20 20.63 -6.37
C LEU A 213 18.99 22.14 -6.42
N SER A 214 17.74 22.59 -6.31
CA SER A 214 17.41 24.02 -6.28
C SER A 214 18.02 24.72 -5.07
N ALA A 215 17.94 24.12 -3.87
CA ALA A 215 18.52 24.65 -2.65
C ALA A 215 20.05 24.71 -2.72
N PHE A 216 20.68 23.67 -3.26
CA PHE A 216 22.12 23.64 -3.48
C PHE A 216 22.58 24.76 -4.44
N TRP A 217 21.87 24.91 -5.56
CA TRP A 217 22.18 25.94 -6.55
C TRP A 217 22.00 27.36 -5.99
N LEU A 218 20.89 27.62 -5.29
CA LEU A 218 20.62 28.91 -4.65
C LEU A 218 21.64 29.23 -3.56
N SER A 219 22.00 28.25 -2.73
CA SER A 219 23.03 28.41 -1.70
C SER A 219 24.39 28.78 -2.30
N GLY A 220 24.79 28.10 -3.38
CA GLY A 220 26.01 28.43 -4.11
C GLY A 220 26.01 29.86 -4.68
N ARG A 221 24.88 30.32 -5.22
CA ARG A 221 24.72 31.71 -5.70
C ARG A 221 24.87 32.73 -4.58
N VAL A 222 24.19 32.52 -3.45
CA VAL A 222 24.25 33.41 -2.28
C VAL A 222 25.67 33.45 -1.70
N TYR A 223 26.31 32.30 -1.55
CA TYR A 223 27.69 32.20 -1.05
C TYR A 223 28.67 32.98 -1.94
N ASN A 224 28.57 32.82 -3.27
CA ASN A 224 29.43 33.54 -4.21
C ASN A 224 29.19 35.06 -4.18
N ILE A 225 27.94 35.52 -4.05
CA ILE A 225 27.62 36.95 -3.91
C ILE A 225 28.22 37.51 -2.62
N LEU A 226 28.02 36.84 -1.48
CA LEU A 226 28.58 37.26 -0.20
C LEU A 226 30.11 37.31 -0.22
N ARG A 227 30.74 36.30 -0.84
CA ARG A 227 32.20 36.25 -1.02
C ARG A 227 32.71 37.42 -1.87
N ASN A 228 32.01 37.77 -2.94
CA ASN A 228 32.36 38.91 -3.80
C ASN A 228 32.20 40.25 -3.07
N ILE A 229 31.16 40.43 -2.26
CA ILE A 229 30.99 41.64 -1.45
C ILE A 229 32.11 41.76 -0.40
N ALA A 230 32.46 40.65 0.26
CA ALA A 230 33.54 40.62 1.25
C ALA A 230 34.91 40.96 0.61
N SER A 231 35.22 40.40 -0.56
CA SER A 231 36.49 40.68 -1.26
C SER A 231 36.57 42.13 -1.76
N LEU A 232 35.47 42.70 -2.26
CA LEU A 232 35.39 44.11 -2.64
C LEU A 232 35.61 45.06 -1.45
N LYS A 233 35.09 44.70 -0.26
CA LYS A 233 35.31 45.48 0.97
C LYS A 233 36.77 45.46 1.40
N GLN A 234 37.42 44.29 1.34
CA GLN A 234 38.84 44.14 1.67
C GLN A 234 39.72 44.97 0.72
N SER A 235 39.50 44.86 -0.60
CA SER A 235 40.24 45.63 -1.60
C SER A 235 40.11 47.14 -1.42
N ARG A 236 38.92 47.65 -1.05
CA ARG A 236 38.72 49.07 -0.75
C ARG A 236 39.42 49.53 0.53
N TYR A 237 39.49 48.67 1.55
CA TYR A 237 40.19 48.98 2.79
C TYR A 237 41.70 49.12 2.56
N ASP A 238 42.31 48.14 1.88
CA ASP A 238 43.75 48.14 1.60
C ASP A 238 44.21 49.35 0.77
N LYS A 239 43.34 49.82 -0.15
CA LYS A 239 43.61 51.02 -0.96
C LYS A 239 43.55 52.33 -0.17
N LYS A 240 42.86 52.37 0.98
CA LYS A 240 42.71 53.60 1.80
C LYS A 240 43.81 53.75 2.85
N THR A 241 44.51 52.66 3.18
CA THR A 241 45.63 52.62 4.14
C THR A 241 47.00 52.83 3.51
N ARG A 242 47.07 53.01 2.18
CA ARG A 242 48.29 53.23 1.41
C ARG A 242 48.28 54.64 0.81
#